data_AF-A0A6A1V8V4-F1
#
_entry.id   AF-A0A6A1V8V4-F1
#
_cell.length_a   1.000
_cell.length_b   1.000
_cell.length_c   1.000
_cell.angle_alpha   90.00
_cell.angle_beta   90.00
_cell.angle_gamma   90.00
#
_symmetry.space_group_name_H-M   'P 1'
#
loop_
_entity.id
_entity.type
_entity.pdbx_description
1 polymer ?
#
loop_
_entity_poly.entity_id
_entity_poly.type
_entity_poly.pdbx_seq_one_letter_code
_entity_poly.pdbx_strand_id
1 'polypeptide(L)'
;MGFMQNEDGEWVRNGVVTPHKEGVGGSESEEESEDEEEEATARTETPPPIGYSSRKTVGSSHEPRLNSLETSMDEIKDEQKKLGKSMEELATCMQTEFEDIKKILGAHTERFGTLDKDVRQLKL
;
A
#
# COMPACT_ATOMS: atom_id res chain seq x y z
N MET A 1 -0.74 3.36 11.86
CA MET A 1 -1.73 3.71 10.81
C MET A 1 -1.49 2.77 9.65
N GLY A 2 -2.41 1.83 9.41
CA GLY A 2 -2.29 0.86 8.31
C GLY A 2 -3.05 1.34 7.07
N PHE A 3 -2.76 0.75 5.93
CA PHE A 3 -3.58 0.86 4.72
C PHE A 3 -4.22 -0.50 4.45
N MET A 4 -5.44 -0.53 3.91
CA MET A 4 -6.16 -1.73 3.51
C MET A 4 -6.63 -1.57 2.07
N GLN A 5 -6.58 -2.66 1.31
CA GLN A 5 -7.08 -2.68 -0.05
C GLN A 5 -8.59 -2.95 -0.03
N ASN A 6 -9.38 -2.10 -0.69
CA ASN A 6 -10.82 -2.30 -0.82
C ASN A 6 -11.13 -3.35 -1.91
N GLU A 7 -12.41 -3.65 -2.08
CA GLU A 7 -12.91 -4.64 -3.06
C GLU A 7 -12.63 -4.23 -4.51
N ASP A 8 -12.43 -2.93 -4.75
CA ASP A 8 -12.07 -2.36 -6.05
C ASP A 8 -10.56 -2.36 -6.32
N GLY A 9 -9.76 -2.85 -5.36
CA GLY A 9 -8.30 -2.90 -5.47
C GLY A 9 -7.57 -1.60 -5.11
N GLU A 10 -8.29 -0.56 -4.67
CA GLU A 10 -7.73 0.71 -4.21
C GLU A 10 -7.24 0.63 -2.76
N TRP A 11 -6.13 1.29 -2.47
CA TRP A 11 -5.51 1.31 -1.15
C TRP A 11 -6.02 2.49 -0.32
N VAL A 12 -6.82 2.21 0.71
CA VAL A 12 -7.39 3.22 1.61
C VAL A 12 -6.67 3.24 2.95
N ARG A 13 -6.54 4.43 3.54
CA ARG A 13 -5.91 4.59 4.86
C ARG A 13 -6.89 4.12 5.93
N ASN A 14 -6.49 3.15 6.74
CA ASN A 14 -7.29 2.73 7.89
C ASN A 14 -7.30 3.85 8.92
N GLY A 15 -8.48 4.43 9.14
CA GLY A 15 -8.71 5.38 10.22
C GLY A 15 -8.38 4.75 11.57
N VAL A 16 -7.65 5.49 12.41
CA VAL A 16 -7.52 5.13 13.82
C VAL A 16 -8.84 5.47 14.47
N VAL A 17 -9.62 4.46 14.83
CA VAL A 17 -10.75 4.63 15.75
C VAL A 17 -10.14 4.85 17.13
N THR A 18 -10.02 6.10 17.54
CA THR A 18 -9.85 6.45 18.96
C THR A 18 -11.15 6.03 19.64
N PRO A 19 -11.15 5.18 20.68
CA PRO A 19 -12.37 4.91 21.44
C PRO A 19 -12.85 6.23 22.05
N HIS A 20 -13.88 6.83 21.45
CA HIS A 20 -14.52 8.01 22.01
C HIS A 20 -15.30 7.56 23.24
N LYS A 21 -14.85 8.03 24.40
CA LYS A 21 -15.53 7.81 25.67
C LYS A 21 -16.88 8.50 25.60
N GLU A 22 -17.94 7.71 25.76
CA GLU A 22 -19.34 8.13 25.82
C GLU A 22 -19.48 9.34 26.78
N GLY A 23 -19.86 10.48 26.20
CA GLY A 23 -20.13 11.73 26.89
C GLY A 23 -21.42 12.28 26.31
N VAL A 24 -22.51 12.07 27.05
CA VAL A 24 -23.84 12.65 26.87
C VAL A 24 -23.74 14.16 26.62
N GLY A 25 -24.45 14.66 25.61
CA GLY A 25 -24.70 16.09 25.43
C GLY A 25 -24.98 16.47 23.99
N GLY A 26 -26.25 16.38 23.58
CA GLY A 26 -26.71 16.93 22.31
C GLY A 26 -26.62 18.46 22.28
N SER A 27 -26.51 19.01 21.09
CA SER A 27 -26.94 20.38 20.75
C SER A 27 -27.03 20.48 19.23
N GLU A 28 -28.24 20.33 18.74
CA GLU A 28 -28.73 20.97 17.54
C GLU A 28 -28.75 22.50 17.76
N SER A 29 -28.37 23.28 16.76
CA SER A 29 -28.77 24.69 16.69
C SER A 29 -28.98 25.05 15.23
N GLU A 30 -30.25 25.27 14.96
CA GLU A 30 -30.86 25.73 13.72
C GLU A 30 -30.52 27.21 13.42
N GLU A 31 -30.83 27.57 12.18
CA GLU A 31 -30.84 28.89 11.54
C GLU A 31 -31.13 30.14 12.40
N GLU A 32 -30.53 31.28 12.05
CA GLU A 32 -31.26 32.56 11.91
C GLU A 32 -30.59 33.43 10.82
N SER A 33 -31.42 33.82 9.85
CA SER A 33 -31.16 34.74 8.74
C SER A 33 -31.68 36.14 9.06
N GLU A 34 -31.36 37.09 8.17
CA GLU A 34 -31.95 38.43 7.98
C GLU A 34 -31.24 39.59 8.71
N ASP A 35 -30.59 40.47 7.93
CA ASP A 35 -31.02 41.88 7.85
C ASP A 35 -30.42 42.51 6.58
N GLU A 36 -31.28 43.10 5.76
CA GLU A 36 -30.90 43.89 4.58
C GLU A 36 -30.59 45.32 5.01
N GLU A 37 -29.72 46.02 4.26
CA GLU A 37 -30.00 47.35 3.71
C GLU A 37 -28.74 47.90 3.03
N GLU A 38 -28.96 48.45 1.84
CA GLU A 38 -27.96 49.04 0.98
C GLU A 38 -27.54 50.43 1.48
N GLU A 39 -26.25 50.75 1.39
CA GLU A 39 -25.90 52.12 1.03
C GLU A 39 -24.65 52.16 0.14
N ALA A 40 -24.87 52.60 -1.09
CA ALA A 40 -23.86 52.83 -2.10
C ALA A 40 -23.01 54.07 -1.75
N THR A 41 -21.78 53.85 -1.28
CA THR A 41 -20.72 54.86 -1.36
C THR A 41 -19.72 54.52 -2.46
N ALA A 42 -19.70 55.39 -3.44
CA ALA A 42 -18.93 55.33 -4.67
C ALA A 42 -17.40 55.38 -4.46
N ARG A 43 -16.71 54.57 -5.27
CA ARG A 43 -15.44 54.85 -5.98
C ARG A 43 -14.17 55.08 -5.15
N THR A 44 -13.32 54.06 -5.13
CA THR A 44 -11.94 54.14 -5.68
C THR A 44 -11.40 52.72 -5.93
N GLU A 45 -11.42 52.30 -7.19
CA GLU A 45 -10.52 51.25 -7.66
C GLU A 45 -9.09 51.74 -7.45
N THR A 46 -8.36 51.10 -6.53
CA THR A 46 -6.90 51.12 -6.56
C THR A 46 -6.46 49.66 -6.73
N PRO A 47 -6.12 49.20 -7.95
CA PRO A 47 -5.49 47.90 -8.10
C PRO A 47 -4.18 47.90 -7.29
N PRO A 48 -3.82 46.78 -6.61
CA PRO A 48 -2.60 46.73 -5.83
C PRO A 48 -1.39 47.04 -6.75
N PRO A 49 -0.38 47.76 -6.25
CA PRO A 49 0.76 48.17 -7.05
C PRO A 49 1.45 46.93 -7.65
N ILE A 50 1.40 46.84 -8.98
CA ILE A 50 2.21 45.94 -9.78
C ILE A 50 3.67 46.38 -9.57
N GLY A 51 4.43 45.65 -8.77
CA GLY A 51 5.87 45.85 -8.72
C GLY A 51 6.57 45.52 -7.43
N TYR A 52 6.68 44.22 -7.11
CA TYR A 52 7.94 43.69 -6.58
C TYR A 52 8.23 42.39 -7.30
N SER A 53 9.10 42.50 -8.30
CA SER A 53 9.80 41.39 -8.91
C SER A 53 10.58 40.65 -7.81
N SER A 54 9.98 39.61 -7.24
CA SER A 54 10.78 38.49 -6.74
C SER A 54 11.35 37.82 -7.97
N ARG A 55 12.52 38.26 -8.40
CA ARG A 55 13.35 37.54 -9.35
C ARG A 55 13.77 36.23 -8.68
N LYS A 56 12.85 35.27 -8.60
CA LYS A 56 13.21 33.87 -8.40
C LYS A 56 14.10 33.56 -9.59
N THR A 57 15.38 33.33 -9.34
CA THR A 57 16.27 32.69 -10.30
C THR A 57 15.66 31.32 -10.62
N VAL A 58 14.74 31.30 -11.58
CA VAL A 58 14.37 30.09 -12.31
C VAL A 58 15.55 29.81 -13.21
N GLY A 59 16.41 28.92 -12.76
CA GLY A 59 17.55 28.46 -13.53
C GLY A 59 18.50 27.71 -12.62
N SER A 60 18.66 26.42 -12.86
CA SER A 60 19.70 25.55 -12.29
C SER A 60 19.41 24.77 -11.00
N SER A 61 18.20 24.77 -10.41
CA SER A 61 17.88 23.80 -9.32
C SER A 61 17.26 22.49 -9.82
N HIS A 62 16.70 22.46 -11.04
CA HIS A 62 15.89 21.33 -11.51
C HIS A 62 16.72 20.19 -12.14
N GLU A 63 17.75 20.52 -12.92
CA GLU A 63 18.57 19.52 -13.64
C GLU A 63 19.24 18.47 -12.73
N PRO A 64 19.95 18.82 -11.64
CA PRO A 64 20.59 17.81 -10.79
C PRO A 64 19.59 16.89 -10.08
N ARG A 65 18.35 17.36 -9.87
CA ARG A 65 17.28 16.56 -9.26
C ARG A 65 16.64 15.58 -10.25
N LEU A 66 16.60 15.92 -11.53
CA LEU A 66 16.08 15.02 -12.57
C LEU A 66 17.04 13.85 -12.82
N ASN A 67 18.35 14.10 -12.88
CA ASN A 67 19.34 13.03 -13.05
C ASN A 67 19.32 12.03 -11.88
N SER A 68 19.16 12.52 -10.64
CA SER A 68 19.01 11.69 -9.46
C SER A 68 17.70 10.87 -9.48
N LEU A 69 16.61 11.45 -10.00
CA LEU A 69 15.33 10.75 -10.15
C LEU A 69 15.43 9.63 -11.18
N GLU A 70 16.04 9.92 -12.34
CA GLU A 70 16.24 8.95 -13.42
C GLU A 70 17.10 7.77 -12.96
N THR A 71 18.21 8.06 -12.26
CA THR A 71 19.07 7.00 -11.68
C THR A 71 18.31 6.14 -10.66
N SER A 72 17.51 6.76 -9.79
CA SER A 72 16.69 6.03 -8.81
C SER A 72 15.61 5.17 -9.47
N MET A 73 15.03 5.62 -10.60
CA MET A 73 14.06 4.84 -11.35
C MET A 73 14.67 3.57 -11.95
N ASP A 74 15.87 3.68 -12.53
CA ASP A 74 16.57 2.53 -13.11
C ASP A 74 16.98 1.52 -12.04
N GLU A 75 17.45 2.00 -10.88
CA GLU A 75 17.75 1.13 -9.72
C GLU A 75 16.49 0.37 -9.24
N ILE A 76 15.35 1.06 -9.11
CA ILE A 76 14.08 0.42 -8.71
C ILE A 76 13.66 -0.65 -9.72
N LYS A 77 13.80 -0.39 -11.02
CA LYS A 77 13.50 -1.38 -12.07
C LYS A 77 14.36 -2.63 -11.95
N ASP A 78 15.66 -2.45 -11.71
CA ASP A 78 16.59 -3.56 -11.53
C ASP A 78 16.28 -4.36 -10.27
N GLU A 79 15.95 -3.69 -9.17
CA GLU A 79 15.51 -4.35 -7.93
C GLU A 79 14.21 -5.14 -8.12
N GLN A 80 13.22 -4.60 -8.82
CA GLN A 80 11.99 -5.33 -9.13
C GLN A 80 12.25 -6.58 -9.96
N LYS A 81 13.13 -6.48 -10.96
CA LYS A 81 13.52 -7.63 -11.79
C LYS A 81 14.25 -8.69 -10.96
N LYS A 82 15.16 -8.26 -10.08
CA LYS A 82 15.88 -9.14 -9.16
C LYS A 82 14.93 -9.83 -8.18
N LEU A 83 13.98 -9.08 -7.62
CA LEU A 83 12.95 -9.60 -6.74
C LEU A 83 12.09 -10.64 -7.45
N GLY A 84 11.60 -10.33 -8.65
CA GLY A 84 10.80 -11.27 -9.46
C GLY A 84 11.54 -12.58 -9.72
N LYS A 85 12.82 -12.51 -10.10
CA LYS A 85 13.66 -13.70 -10.29
C LYS A 85 13.82 -14.51 -9.01
N SER A 86 14.06 -13.85 -7.87
CA SER A 86 14.20 -14.53 -6.58
C SER A 86 12.91 -15.24 -6.15
N MET A 87 11.75 -14.66 -6.46
CA MET A 87 10.45 -15.27 -6.18
C MET A 87 10.20 -16.50 -7.05
N GLU A 88 10.59 -16.47 -8.32
CA GLU A 88 10.49 -17.61 -9.24
C GLU A 88 11.40 -18.77 -8.81
N GLU A 89 12.64 -18.47 -8.41
CA GLU A 89 13.58 -19.45 -7.85
C GLU A 89 13.01 -20.08 -6.57
N LEU A 90 12.47 -19.27 -5.66
CA LEU A 90 11.85 -19.75 -4.42
C LEU A 90 10.63 -20.63 -4.71
N ALA A 91 9.75 -20.25 -5.64
CA ALA A 91 8.59 -21.05 -6.02
C ALA A 91 9.01 -22.41 -6.58
N THR A 92 10.02 -22.44 -7.44
CA THR A 92 10.57 -23.67 -8.04
C THR A 92 11.21 -24.57 -6.97
N CYS A 93 11.93 -23.97 -6.02
CA CYS A 93 12.50 -24.68 -4.88
C CYS A 93 11.41 -25.34 -4.03
N MET A 94 10.41 -24.57 -3.59
CA MET A 94 9.30 -25.10 -2.79
C MET A 94 8.54 -26.23 -3.50
N GLN A 95 8.29 -26.07 -4.80
CA GLN A 95 7.60 -27.09 -5.59
C GLN A 95 8.40 -28.39 -5.65
N THR A 96 9.71 -28.30 -5.91
CA THR A 96 10.59 -29.47 -6.00
C THR A 96 10.72 -30.18 -4.65
N GLU A 97 10.95 -29.43 -3.57
CA GLU A 97 11.06 -29.98 -2.22
C GLU A 97 9.75 -30.66 -1.79
N PHE A 98 8.60 -30.10 -2.15
CA PHE A 98 7.31 -30.72 -1.88
C PHE A 98 7.11 -32.04 -2.64
N GLU A 99 7.52 -32.11 -3.91
CA GLU A 99 7.51 -33.36 -4.67
C GLU A 99 8.39 -34.42 -4.01
N ASP A 100 9.57 -34.04 -3.51
CA ASP A 100 10.46 -34.98 -2.84
C ASP A 100 9.90 -35.49 -1.51
N ILE A 101 9.25 -34.62 -0.73
CA ILE A 101 8.51 -35.03 0.48
C ILE A 101 7.42 -36.06 0.12
N LYS A 102 6.65 -35.82 -0.93
CA LYS A 102 5.62 -36.77 -1.39
C LYS A 102 6.23 -38.13 -1.77
N LYS A 103 7.37 -38.15 -2.48
CA LYS A 103 8.07 -39.39 -2.82
C LYS A 103 8.51 -40.17 -1.58
N ILE A 104 9.09 -39.47 -0.59
CA ILE A 104 9.53 -40.09 0.67
C ILE A 104 8.34 -40.71 1.41
N LEU A 105 7.23 -39.97 1.53
CA LEU A 105 6.00 -40.46 2.16
C LEU A 105 5.41 -41.66 1.42
N GLY A 106 5.38 -41.62 0.09
CA GLY A 106 4.94 -42.73 -0.76
C GLY A 106 5.77 -43.99 -0.52
N ALA A 107 7.09 -43.88 -0.61
CA ALA A 107 8.00 -45.00 -0.37
C ALA A 107 7.88 -45.57 1.05
N HIS A 108 7.70 -44.71 2.06
CA HIS A 108 7.48 -45.16 3.44
C HIS A 108 6.15 -45.91 3.58
N THR A 109 5.09 -45.41 2.96
CA THR A 109 3.75 -46.03 2.98
C THR A 109 3.78 -47.41 2.32
N GLU A 110 4.44 -47.54 1.18
CA GLU A 110 4.60 -48.83 0.49
C GLU A 110 5.38 -49.84 1.33
N ARG A 111 6.52 -49.43 1.90
CA ARG A 111 7.32 -50.27 2.79
C ARG A 111 6.53 -50.76 4.00
N PHE A 112 5.74 -49.87 4.61
CA PHE A 112 4.89 -50.24 5.74
C PHE A 112 3.79 -51.22 5.32
N GLY A 113 3.16 -50.99 4.17
CA GLY A 113 2.14 -51.89 3.63
C GLY A 113 2.67 -53.28 3.31
N THR A 114 3.92 -53.40 2.85
CA THR A 114 4.58 -54.70 2.65
C THR A 114 4.87 -55.37 4.00
N LEU A 115 5.50 -54.67 4.94
CA LEU A 115 5.79 -55.20 6.28
C LEU A 115 4.52 -55.70 6.99
N ASP A 116 3.43 -54.96 6.90
CA ASP A 116 2.13 -55.31 7.48
C ASP A 116 1.56 -56.61 6.89
N LYS A 117 1.75 -56.86 5.59
CA LYS A 117 1.38 -58.14 4.95
C LYS A 117 2.25 -59.28 5.47
N ASP A 118 3.57 -59.08 5.54
CA ASP A 118 4.50 -60.12 6.00
C ASP A 118 4.23 -60.52 7.46
N VAL A 119 3.97 -59.54 8.33
CA VAL A 119 3.62 -59.78 9.74
C VAL A 119 2.32 -60.58 9.89
N ARG A 120 1.32 -60.34 9.04
CA ARG A 120 0.09 -61.13 9.02
C ARG A 120 0.32 -62.56 8.54
N GLN A 121 1.16 -62.75 7.53
CA GLN A 121 1.50 -64.08 7.02
C GLN A 121 2.29 -64.91 8.04
N LEU A 122 3.20 -64.29 8.81
CA LEU A 122 3.96 -64.98 9.85
C LEU A 122 3.10 -65.44 11.04
N LYS A 123 1.95 -64.82 11.26
CA LYS A 123 1.01 -65.17 12.33
C LYS A 123 0.05 -66.32 11.97
N LEU A 124 0.05 -66.79 10.73
CA LEU A 124 -0.71 -67.93 10.23
C LEU A 124 0.17 -69.18 10.18
#